data_AF-A0A529I464-F1
#
_entry.id   AF-A0A529I464-F1
#
_cell.length_a   1.000
_cell.length_b   1.000
_cell.length_c   1.000
_cell.angle_alpha   90.00
_cell.angle_beta   90.00
_cell.angle_gamma   90.00
#
_symmetry.space_group_name_H-M   'P 1'
#
loop_
_entity.id
_entity.type
_entity.pdbx_description
1 polymer ?
#
loop_
_entity_poly.entity_id
_entity_poly.type
_entity_poly.pdbx_seq_one_letter_code
_entity_poly.pdbx_strand_id
1 'polypeptide(L)'
;LEIQRVPDDGFWSEVWNKQPFCNTYWSGRATQDQMYSTTYLSTAEWNDTHFSNEKFDKLLIEARAELDQDKRKNLYREIAIIVRDEGGVIVPMFNQAVDAISDKVGGYVAWHDALMNSLAFTKCWLKA
;
A
#
# COMPACT_ATOMS: atom_id res chain seq x y z
N LEU A 1 -17.91 -5.25 -19.30
CA LEU A 1 -16.50 -5.25 -18.86
C LEU A 1 -15.79 -6.38 -19.56
N GLU A 2 -14.77 -6.06 -20.35
CA GLU A 2 -13.92 -7.02 -21.05
C GLU A 2 -12.58 -7.10 -20.33
N ILE A 3 -12.07 -8.31 -20.09
CA ILE A 3 -10.81 -8.52 -19.37
C ILE A 3 -9.67 -8.45 -20.39
N GLN A 4 -8.79 -7.45 -20.23
CA GLN A 4 -7.60 -7.32 -21.05
C GLN A 4 -6.38 -7.72 -20.22
N ARG A 5 -5.60 -8.68 -20.73
CA ARG A 5 -4.30 -9.06 -20.15
C ARG A 5 -3.21 -8.34 -20.93
N VAL A 6 -2.32 -7.67 -20.21
CA VAL A 6 -1.15 -7.03 -20.80
C VAL A 6 0.13 -7.64 -20.20
N PRO A 7 1.26 -7.61 -20.92
CA PRO A 7 2.53 -8.04 -20.35
C PRO A 7 2.98 -7.16 -19.18
N ASP A 8 3.59 -7.77 -18.16
CA ASP A 8 4.09 -7.08 -16.97
C ASP A 8 5.11 -5.98 -17.29
N ASP A 9 5.96 -6.20 -18.30
CA ASP A 9 7.07 -5.31 -18.68
C ASP A 9 6.63 -3.89 -19.06
N GLY A 10 5.39 -3.73 -19.53
CA GLY A 10 4.79 -2.43 -19.88
C GLY A 10 3.63 -1.99 -18.99
N PHE A 11 3.23 -2.80 -18.00
CA PHE A 11 2.02 -2.55 -17.21
C PHE A 11 2.09 -1.21 -16.47
N TRP A 12 3.20 -0.98 -15.77
CA TRP A 12 3.37 0.21 -14.92
C TRP A 12 3.56 1.49 -15.72
N SER A 13 4.11 1.40 -16.93
CA SER A 13 4.32 2.56 -17.78
C SER A 13 3.11 2.86 -18.65
N GLU A 14 2.40 1.86 -19.17
CA GLU A 14 1.35 2.03 -20.18
C GLU A 14 -0.09 1.84 -19.68
N VAL A 15 -0.29 1.18 -18.53
CA VAL A 15 -1.62 0.85 -18.03
C VAL A 15 -1.92 1.52 -16.69
N TRP A 16 -1.07 1.29 -15.69
CA TRP A 16 -1.25 1.87 -14.37
C TRP A 16 -1.19 3.40 -14.45
N ASN A 17 -2.13 4.07 -13.77
CA ASN A 17 -2.28 5.53 -13.78
C ASN A 17 -2.55 6.18 -15.17
N LYS A 18 -2.79 5.37 -16.21
CA LYS A 18 -3.16 5.81 -17.58
C LYS A 18 -4.55 5.33 -17.98
N GLN A 19 -4.93 4.12 -17.59
CA GLN A 19 -6.25 3.55 -17.89
C GLN A 19 -7.27 3.89 -16.81
N PRO A 20 -8.54 4.12 -17.17
CA PRO A 20 -9.58 4.53 -16.22
C PRO A 20 -9.94 3.45 -15.19
N PHE A 21 -9.58 2.19 -15.46
CA PHE A 21 -9.77 1.08 -14.53
C PHE A 21 -8.72 0.01 -14.80
N CYS A 22 -7.88 -0.29 -13.81
CA CYS A 22 -6.88 -1.35 -13.88
C CYS A 22 -6.70 -2.00 -12.50
N ASN A 23 -6.06 -3.16 -12.47
CA ASN A 23 -5.64 -3.79 -11.23
C ASN A 23 -4.36 -3.12 -10.72
N THR A 24 -4.27 -2.89 -9.42
CA THR A 24 -3.07 -2.37 -8.76
C THR A 24 -2.91 -3.08 -7.43
N TYR A 25 -1.77 -2.89 -6.77
CA TYR A 25 -1.57 -3.33 -5.40
C TYR A 25 -0.68 -2.35 -4.66
N TRP A 26 -0.92 -2.23 -3.36
CA TRP A 26 -0.17 -1.37 -2.46
C TRP A 26 0.33 -2.19 -1.28
N SER A 27 1.64 -2.14 -1.03
CA SER A 27 2.22 -2.67 0.21
C SER A 27 2.11 -1.65 1.34
N GLY A 28 2.08 -2.11 2.59
CA GLY A 28 2.05 -1.22 3.75
C GLY A 28 3.26 -0.29 3.82
N ARG A 29 3.14 0.79 4.60
CA ARG A 29 4.27 1.67 4.97
C ARG A 29 4.38 1.77 6.48
N ALA A 30 5.48 2.32 6.96
CA ALA A 30 5.74 2.46 8.39
C ALA A 30 4.73 3.38 9.09
N THR A 31 4.15 4.34 8.37
CA THR A 31 3.15 5.27 8.92
C THR A 31 1.95 5.43 7.99
N GLN A 32 0.80 5.81 8.57
CA GLN A 32 -0.41 6.14 7.81
C GLN A 32 -0.18 7.38 6.92
N ASP A 33 0.58 8.38 7.40
CA ASP A 33 0.99 9.53 6.59
C ASP A 33 1.70 9.12 5.31
N GLN A 34 2.69 8.23 5.40
CA GLN A 34 3.43 7.76 4.24
C GLN A 34 2.49 7.12 3.22
N MET A 35 1.50 6.34 3.67
CA MET A 35 0.56 5.74 2.73
C MET A 35 -0.31 6.77 2.02
N TYR A 36 -0.98 7.63 2.79
CA TYR A 36 -1.87 8.65 2.24
C TYR A 36 -1.14 9.66 1.36
N SER A 37 0.08 10.06 1.74
CA SER A 37 0.88 11.03 0.98
C SER A 37 1.39 10.48 -0.34
N THR A 38 1.62 9.16 -0.42
CA THR A 38 2.08 8.52 -1.65
C THR A 38 0.92 8.26 -2.63
N THR A 39 -0.29 7.98 -2.14
CA THR A 39 -1.35 7.37 -2.96
C THR A 39 -2.64 8.19 -3.06
N TYR A 40 -2.86 9.18 -2.20
CA TYR A 40 -4.12 9.94 -2.16
C TYR A 40 -3.96 11.45 -2.04
N LEU A 41 -2.79 11.97 -1.63
CA LEU A 41 -2.54 13.42 -1.69
C LEU A 41 -2.78 13.89 -3.13
N SER A 42 -3.53 14.98 -3.31
CA SER A 42 -4.00 15.39 -4.65
C SER A 42 -2.86 15.68 -5.64
N THR A 43 -1.65 15.96 -5.14
CA THR A 43 -0.44 16.21 -5.93
C THR A 43 0.50 14.99 -6.01
N ALA A 44 0.13 13.85 -5.43
CA ALA A 44 0.98 12.67 -5.45
C ALA A 44 1.03 12.04 -6.83
N GLU A 45 2.24 11.78 -7.30
CA GLU A 45 2.50 11.17 -8.61
C GLU A 45 1.87 9.78 -8.74
N TRP A 46 1.81 9.03 -7.64
CA TRP A 46 1.27 7.66 -7.62
C TRP A 46 -0.18 7.58 -7.14
N ASN A 47 -0.92 8.69 -7.25
CA ASN A 47 -2.36 8.69 -7.02
C ASN A 47 -3.10 8.09 -8.23
N ASP A 48 -3.16 6.77 -8.25
CA ASP A 48 -3.72 5.96 -9.32
C ASP A 48 -5.25 5.97 -9.41
N THR A 49 -5.91 6.62 -8.45
CA THR A 49 -7.36 6.87 -8.47
C THR A 49 -7.71 8.28 -8.94
N HIS A 50 -6.71 9.13 -9.14
CA HIS A 50 -6.87 10.57 -9.35
C HIS A 50 -7.77 11.25 -8.30
N PHE A 51 -7.81 10.70 -7.08
CA PHE A 51 -8.59 11.25 -5.99
C PHE A 51 -8.07 12.65 -5.63
N SER A 52 -8.97 13.62 -5.52
CA SER A 52 -8.60 15.00 -5.21
C SER A 52 -9.64 15.61 -4.29
N ASN A 53 -9.23 15.96 -3.08
CA ASN A 53 -10.11 16.53 -2.07
C ASN A 53 -9.31 17.48 -1.16
N GLU A 54 -9.63 18.77 -1.21
CA GLU A 54 -8.90 19.78 -0.43
C GLU A 54 -8.98 19.58 1.09
N LYS A 55 -10.08 19.01 1.59
CA LYS A 55 -10.25 18.73 3.01
C LYS A 55 -9.34 17.58 3.43
N PHE A 56 -9.27 16.52 2.61
CA PHE A 56 -8.32 15.42 2.82
C PHE A 56 -6.89 15.95 2.90
N ASP A 57 -6.45 16.76 1.93
CA ASP A 57 -5.08 17.27 1.89
C ASP A 57 -4.74 18.09 3.14
N LYS A 58 -5.65 18.97 3.57
CA LYS A 58 -5.47 19.79 4.79
C LYS A 58 -5.34 18.92 6.04
N LEU A 59 -6.25 17.97 6.22
CA LEU A 59 -6.23 17.06 7.37
C LEU A 59 -4.98 16.19 7.39
N LEU A 60 -4.50 15.74 6.22
CA LEU A 60 -3.28 14.93 6.13
C LEU A 60 -2.06 15.70 6.63
N ILE A 61 -1.90 16.96 6.20
CA ILE A 61 -0.81 17.82 6.65
C ILE A 61 -0.93 18.14 8.15
N GLU A 62 -2.14 18.37 8.66
CA GLU A 62 -2.40 18.58 10.09
C GLU A 62 -2.04 17.33 10.91
N ALA A 63 -2.50 16.15 10.50
CA ALA A 63 -2.24 14.89 11.17
C ALA A 63 -0.75 14.55 11.23
N ARG A 64 0.01 14.90 10.19
CA ARG A 64 1.47 14.74 10.15
C ARG A 64 2.17 15.57 11.23
N ALA A 65 1.69 16.78 11.48
CA ALA A 65 2.28 17.71 12.44
C ALA A 65 1.80 17.48 13.89
N GLU A 66 0.70 16.75 14.09
CA GLU A 66 0.12 16.49 15.41
C GLU A 66 0.97 15.52 16.24
N LEU A 67 1.28 15.93 17.48
CA LEU A 67 2.11 15.20 18.43
C LEU A 67 1.28 14.37 19.41
N ASP A 68 0.05 14.82 19.69
CA ASP A 68 -0.92 14.10 20.51
C ASP A 68 -1.46 12.89 19.74
N GLN A 69 -1.30 11.71 20.33
CA GLN A 69 -1.64 10.45 19.65
C GLN A 69 -3.14 10.28 19.43
N ASP A 70 -3.97 10.71 20.37
CA ASP A 70 -5.42 10.55 20.29
C ASP A 70 -6.01 11.52 19.28
N LYS A 71 -5.52 12.76 19.26
CA LYS A 71 -5.89 13.74 18.22
C LYS A 71 -5.47 13.26 16.83
N ARG A 72 -4.22 12.82 16.68
CA ARG A 72 -3.72 12.32 15.39
C ARG A 72 -4.51 11.13 14.89
N LYS A 73 -4.86 10.20 15.78
CA LYS A 73 -5.72 9.04 15.47
C LYS A 73 -7.09 9.48 14.96
N ASN A 74 -7.71 10.49 15.58
CA ASN A 74 -9.01 11.01 15.14
C ASN A 74 -8.92 11.69 13.77
N LEU A 75 -7.87 12.46 13.51
CA LEU A 75 -7.62 13.06 12.19
C LEU A 75 -7.48 11.98 11.11
N TYR A 76 -6.65 10.95 11.34
CA TYR A 76 -6.54 9.84 10.37
C TYR A 76 -7.82 9.04 10.20
N ARG A 77 -8.64 8.92 11.24
CA ARG A 77 -9.96 8.30 11.12
C ARG A 77 -10.87 9.12 10.20
N GLU A 78 -10.86 10.44 10.31
CA GLU A 78 -11.65 11.32 9.43
C GLU A 78 -11.17 11.20 7.97
N ILE A 79 -9.86 11.25 7.76
CA ILE A 79 -9.23 11.04 6.45
C ILE A 79 -9.65 9.68 5.85
N ALA A 80 -9.61 8.61 6.64
CA ALA A 80 -10.01 7.27 6.19
C ALA A 80 -11.49 7.20 5.76
N ILE A 81 -12.38 7.95 6.43
CA ILE A 81 -13.79 8.04 6.04
C ILE A 81 -13.94 8.78 4.70
N ILE A 82 -13.21 9.88 4.50
CA ILE A 82 -13.25 10.61 3.22
C ILE A 82 -12.83 9.67 2.08
N VAL A 83 -11.72 8.95 2.23
CA VAL A 83 -11.26 7.98 1.21
C VAL A 83 -12.27 6.85 0.99
N ARG A 84 -12.93 6.37 2.05
CA ARG A 84 -13.97 5.34 1.92
C ARG A 84 -15.17 5.82 1.11
N ASP A 85 -15.63 7.04 1.38
CA ASP A 85 -16.89 7.57 0.83
C ASP A 85 -16.71 8.22 -0.55
N GLU A 86 -15.54 8.82 -0.80
CA GLU A 86 -15.27 9.65 -1.99
C GLU A 86 -14.06 9.17 -2.81
N GLY A 87 -13.30 8.18 -2.33
CA GLY A 87 -12.15 7.63 -3.05
C GLY A 87 -12.53 6.81 -4.28
N GLY A 88 -11.58 6.63 -5.19
CA GLY A 88 -11.78 5.86 -6.43
C GLY A 88 -11.34 4.38 -6.35
N VAL A 89 -10.80 3.94 -5.21
CA VAL A 89 -10.26 2.58 -5.07
C VAL A 89 -11.35 1.57 -4.71
N ILE A 90 -11.25 0.37 -5.30
CA ILE A 90 -12.00 -0.80 -4.85
C ILE A 90 -11.00 -1.75 -4.17
N VAL A 91 -11.20 -2.02 -2.87
CA VAL A 91 -10.34 -2.92 -2.08
C VAL A 91 -11.06 -4.23 -1.82
N PRO A 92 -10.87 -5.27 -2.65
CA PRO A 92 -11.57 -6.54 -2.48
C PRO A 92 -10.95 -7.43 -1.38
N MET A 93 -9.68 -7.21 -1.03
CA MET A 93 -8.95 -8.07 -0.09
C MET A 93 -7.73 -7.37 0.52
N PHE A 94 -7.31 -7.85 1.70
CA PHE A 94 -5.98 -7.63 2.25
C PHE A 94 -5.20 -8.94 2.17
N ASN A 95 -4.16 -8.97 1.33
CA ASN A 95 -3.44 -10.20 1.04
C ASN A 95 -2.54 -10.64 2.20
N GLN A 96 -2.44 -11.96 2.37
CA GLN A 96 -1.40 -12.58 3.20
C GLN A 96 -0.23 -12.97 2.30
N ALA A 97 0.99 -12.65 2.73
CA ALA A 97 2.18 -13.25 2.14
C ALA A 97 2.32 -14.68 2.68
N VAL A 98 2.33 -15.67 1.79
CA VAL A 98 2.45 -17.09 2.14
C VAL A 98 3.73 -17.63 1.54
N ASP A 99 4.66 -18.01 2.41
CA ASP A 99 5.94 -18.60 2.02
C ASP A 99 5.96 -20.11 2.32
N ALA A 100 6.43 -20.90 1.37
CA ALA A 100 6.70 -22.32 1.57
C ALA A 100 8.18 -22.52 1.90
N ILE A 101 8.46 -23.26 2.99
CA ILE A 101 9.82 -23.44 3.51
C ILE A 101 10.07 -24.92 3.75
N SER A 102 11.23 -25.43 3.33
CA SER A 102 11.65 -26.79 3.67
C SER A 102 12.03 -26.88 5.15
N ASP A 103 11.70 -28.01 5.77
CA ASP A 103 12.17 -28.41 7.09
C ASP A 103 13.71 -28.35 7.26
N LYS A 104 14.46 -28.46 6.16
CA LYS A 104 15.92 -28.30 6.09
C LYS A 104 16.40 -26.86 6.22
N VAL A 105 15.52 -25.86 6.20
CA VAL A 105 15.90 -24.45 6.35
C VAL A 105 15.77 -24.03 7.81
N GLY A 106 16.85 -23.48 8.37
CA GLY A 106 16.90 -22.82 9.67
C GLY A 106 16.91 -21.30 9.51
N GLY A 107 16.54 -20.57 10.57
CA GLY A 107 16.59 -19.10 10.60
C GLY A 107 15.36 -18.39 10.04
N TYR A 108 14.42 -19.11 9.42
CA TYR A 108 13.21 -18.51 8.90
C TYR A 108 12.29 -18.04 10.02
N VAL A 109 11.86 -16.78 9.96
CA VAL A 109 10.85 -16.20 10.84
C VAL A 109 9.81 -15.51 9.98
N ALA A 110 8.54 -15.90 10.13
CA ALA A 110 7.46 -15.24 9.43
C ALA A 110 7.47 -13.74 9.73
N TRP A 111 7.40 -12.92 8.69
CA TRP A 111 7.52 -11.47 8.76
C TRP A 111 6.57 -10.80 7.76
N HIS A 112 6.55 -9.47 7.71
CA HIS A 112 5.84 -8.77 6.63
C HIS A 112 6.51 -9.04 5.28
N ASP A 113 5.70 -9.12 4.22
CA ASP A 113 6.10 -9.43 2.84
C ASP A 113 6.80 -10.80 2.65
N ALA A 114 6.93 -11.22 1.40
CA ALA A 114 7.50 -12.52 1.05
C ALA A 114 8.97 -12.66 1.50
N LEU A 115 9.37 -13.89 1.81
CA LEU A 115 10.76 -14.27 2.11
C LEU A 115 11.41 -13.44 3.23
N MET A 116 10.68 -13.21 4.33
CA MET A 116 11.11 -12.40 5.47
C MET A 116 11.44 -10.95 5.09
N ASN A 117 10.57 -10.29 4.31
CA ASN A 117 10.88 -9.01 3.66
C ASN A 117 12.20 -9.06 2.87
N SER A 118 12.37 -10.09 2.05
CA SER A 118 13.59 -10.38 1.28
C SER A 118 14.86 -10.67 2.11
N LEU A 119 14.78 -10.81 3.43
CA LEU A 119 15.94 -11.11 4.29
C LEU A 119 16.27 -12.60 4.40
N ALA A 120 15.42 -13.49 3.86
CA ALA A 120 15.65 -14.94 3.95
C ALA A 120 17.05 -15.34 3.44
N PHE A 121 17.53 -14.73 2.37
CA PHE A 121 18.84 -15.04 1.77
C PHE A 121 20.05 -14.66 2.65
N THR A 122 19.86 -13.76 3.62
CA THR A 122 20.94 -13.34 4.53
C THR A 122 20.80 -13.91 5.94
N LYS A 123 19.60 -14.35 6.31
CA LYS A 123 19.27 -14.81 7.67
C LYS A 123 19.01 -16.30 7.78
N CYS A 124 18.71 -16.99 6.68
CA CYS A 124 18.47 -18.43 6.68
C CYS A 124 19.73 -19.23 6.37
N TRP A 125 19.76 -20.47 6.83
CA TRP A 125 20.81 -21.44 6.55
C TRP A 125 20.23 -22.83 6.35
N LEU A 126 21.03 -23.74 5.78
CA LEU A 126 20.67 -25.16 5.71
C LEU A 126 21.04 -25.85 7.02
N LYS A 127 20.08 -26.56 7.61
CA LYS A 127 20.31 -27.44 8.75
C LYS A 127 21.13 -28.65 8.28
N ALA A 128 22.06 -29.08 9.14
CA ALA A 128 22.86 -30.28 8.94
C ALA A 128 22.00 -31.55 9.02
#